data_AF-A0A1G1N8Y1-F1
#
_entry.id   AF-A0A1G1N8Y1-F1
#
_cell.length_a   1.000
_cell.length_b   1.000
_cell.length_c   1.000
_cell.angle_alpha   90.00
_cell.angle_beta   90.00
_cell.angle_gamma   90.00
#
_symmetry.space_group_name_H-M   'P 1'
#
loop_
_entity.id
_entity.type
_entity.pdbx_description
1 polymer ?
#
loop_
_entity_poly.entity_id
_entity_poly.type
_entity_poly.pdbx_seq_one_letter_code
_entity_poly.pdbx_strand_id
1 'polypeptide(L)'
;MKKEKECRSYFCIANRFQRKILTLVFFSTVMPMLISVVCIYYLIFNVIAGELGIPEAIGYTLIPAARKTALIAVSGFSISVFLIWIWALRVSHKLAGPLERLCRDLDERLSGKKKGYIYFRKSDYLGIVVGRINSLLDKVR
;
A
#
# COMPACT_ATOMS: atom_id res chain seq x y z
N MET A 1 -25.23 -21.33 12.10
CA MET A 1 -24.60 -20.23 12.87
C MET A 1 -23.05 -20.28 12.97
N LYS A 2 -22.36 -21.43 13.09
CA LYS A 2 -20.87 -21.45 13.18
C LYS A 2 -20.15 -21.00 11.89
N LYS A 3 -20.62 -21.44 10.72
CA LYS A 3 -20.04 -21.09 9.39
C LYS A 3 -20.04 -19.58 9.07
N GLU A 4 -21.04 -18.83 9.51
CA GLU A 4 -21.11 -17.38 9.25
C GLU A 4 -20.08 -16.58 10.08
N LYS A 5 -19.77 -17.05 11.30
CA LYS A 5 -18.74 -16.42 12.14
C LYS A 5 -17.33 -16.66 11.59
N GLU A 6 -17.05 -17.85 11.05
CA GLU A 6 -15.75 -18.17 10.43
C GLU A 6 -15.54 -17.40 9.12
N CYS A 7 -16.55 -17.37 8.23
CA CYS A 7 -16.45 -16.61 6.97
C CYS A 7 -16.28 -15.10 7.22
N ARG A 8 -16.96 -14.54 8.24
CA ARG A 8 -16.72 -13.15 8.70
C ARG A 8 -15.31 -12.95 9.26
N SER A 9 -14.76 -13.92 9.99
CA SER A 9 -13.40 -13.85 10.53
C SER A 9 -12.33 -13.79 9.44
N TYR A 10 -12.47 -14.61 8.39
CA TYR A 10 -11.53 -14.64 7.26
C TYR A 10 -11.53 -13.35 6.46
N PHE A 11 -12.72 -12.82 6.15
CA PHE A 11 -12.85 -11.50 5.54
C PHE A 11 -12.23 -10.41 6.43
N CYS A 12 -12.40 -10.50 7.75
CA CYS A 12 -11.73 -9.61 8.69
C CYS A 12 -10.19 -9.74 8.68
N ILE A 13 -9.64 -10.94 8.51
CA ILE A 13 -8.18 -11.16 8.44
C ILE A 13 -7.61 -10.56 7.14
N ALA A 14 -8.22 -10.86 6.00
CA ALA A 14 -7.84 -10.31 4.70
C ALA A 14 -7.92 -8.78 4.72
N ASN A 15 -9.00 -8.22 5.30
CA ASN A 15 -9.18 -6.78 5.45
C ASN A 15 -8.16 -6.17 6.44
N ARG A 16 -7.79 -6.85 7.52
CA ARG A 16 -6.72 -6.39 8.44
C ARG A 16 -5.35 -6.37 7.74
N PHE A 17 -5.04 -7.38 6.94
CA PHE A 17 -3.78 -7.45 6.19
C PHE A 17 -3.71 -6.37 5.11
N GLN A 18 -4.79 -6.23 4.33
CA GLN A 18 -4.93 -5.16 3.34
C GLN A 18 -4.81 -3.78 3.99
N ARG A 19 -5.49 -3.54 5.13
CA ARG A 19 -5.39 -2.27 5.85
C ARG A 19 -3.98 -2.00 6.36
N LYS A 20 -3.26 -3.01 6.86
CA LYS A 20 -1.86 -2.85 7.28
C LYS A 20 -0.95 -2.46 6.11
N ILE A 21 -1.09 -3.12 4.96
CA ILE A 21 -0.30 -2.78 3.76
C ILE A 21 -0.64 -1.37 3.29
N LEU A 22 -1.92 -1.04 3.15
CA LEU A 22 -2.35 0.27 2.66
C LEU A 22 -1.96 1.41 3.60
N THR A 23 -2.11 1.23 4.92
CA THR A 23 -1.68 2.24 5.90
C THR A 23 -0.17 2.43 5.88
N LEU A 24 0.60 1.34 5.79
CA LEU A 24 2.06 1.42 5.69
C LEU A 24 2.50 2.16 4.42
N VAL A 25 1.90 1.85 3.27
CA VAL A 25 2.16 2.56 2.01
C VAL A 25 1.74 4.03 2.10
N PHE A 26 0.61 4.33 2.74
CA PHE A 26 0.14 5.70 2.96
C PHE A 26 1.17 6.52 3.75
N PHE A 27 1.55 6.04 4.93
CA PHE A 27 2.50 6.76 5.77
C PHE A 27 3.87 6.85 5.12
N SER A 28 4.32 5.80 4.45
CA SER A 28 5.59 5.77 3.72
C SER A 28 5.64 6.74 2.54
N THR A 29 4.51 7.19 2.01
CA THR A 29 4.46 8.14 0.89
C THR A 29 4.18 9.57 1.36
N VAL A 30 3.25 9.73 2.29
CA VAL A 30 2.85 11.04 2.81
C VAL A 30 3.91 11.66 3.72
N MET A 31 4.57 10.88 4.59
CA MET A 31 5.58 11.44 5.50
C MET A 31 6.79 12.02 4.76
N PRO A 32 7.43 11.30 3.81
CA PRO A 32 8.54 11.87 3.04
C PRO A 32 8.11 13.06 2.18
N MET A 33 6.88 13.07 1.68
CA MET A 33 6.34 14.19 0.92
C MET A 33 6.28 15.46 1.76
N LEU A 34 5.72 15.41 2.97
CA LEU A 34 5.63 16.57 3.86
C LEU A 34 7.02 17.10 4.20
N ILE A 35 7.96 16.19 4.53
CA ILE A 35 9.36 16.54 4.80
C ILE A 35 9.98 17.22 3.57
N SER A 36 9.75 16.68 2.36
CA SER A 36 10.31 17.24 1.12
C SER A 36 9.80 18.65 0.84
N VAL A 37 8.51 18.92 1.06
CA VAL A 37 7.94 20.27 0.89
C VAL A 37 8.59 21.27 1.85
N VAL A 38 8.75 20.88 3.11
CA VAL A 38 9.42 21.72 4.13
C VAL A 38 10.89 21.96 3.76
N CYS A 39 11.63 20.92 3.36
CA CYS A 39 13.02 21.04 2.94
C CYS A 39 13.19 21.96 1.72
N ILE A 40 12.33 21.81 0.70
CA ILE A 40 12.37 22.68 -0.49
C ILE A 40 12.07 24.12 -0.12
N TYR A 41 11.10 24.36 0.76
CA TYR A 41 10.79 25.71 1.24
C TYR A 41 11.99 26.36 1.94
N TYR A 42 12.63 25.66 2.87
CA TYR A 42 13.83 26.15 3.56
C TYR A 42 15.02 26.35 2.62
N LEU A 43 15.18 25.49 1.61
CA LEU A 43 16.24 25.61 0.62
C LEU A 43 16.04 26.85 -0.25
N ILE A 44 14.83 27.09 -0.75
CA ILE A 44 14.50 28.30 -1.52
C ILE A 44 14.77 29.56 -0.69
N PHE A 45 14.35 29.55 0.58
CA PHE A 45 14.60 30.67 1.49
C PHE A 45 16.10 30.92 1.70
N ASN A 46 16.89 29.89 2.01
CA ASN A 46 18.33 30.04 2.26
C ASN A 46 19.09 30.50 1.01
N VAL A 47 18.82 29.90 -0.15
CA VAL A 47 19.50 30.26 -1.40
C VAL A 47 19.23 31.72 -1.75
N ILE A 48 17.99 32.17 -1.66
CA ILE A 48 17.63 33.54 -2.05
C ILE A 48 18.05 34.56 -0.99
N ALA A 49 18.01 34.23 0.30
CA ALA A 49 18.56 35.08 1.35
C ALA A 49 20.07 35.31 1.18
N GLY A 50 20.81 34.30 0.68
CA GLY A 50 22.23 34.42 0.37
C GLY A 50 22.52 35.30 -0.86
N GLU A 51 21.62 35.32 -1.85
CA GLU A 51 21.81 36.04 -3.11
C GLU A 51 21.33 37.51 -3.07
N LEU A 52 20.24 37.82 -2.37
CA LEU A 52 19.57 39.11 -2.53
C LEU A 52 19.99 40.20 -1.54
N GLY A 53 20.54 39.88 -0.35
CA GLY A 53 21.03 40.87 0.63
C GLY A 53 20.04 41.94 1.12
N ILE A 54 18.84 42.05 0.52
CA ILE A 54 17.86 43.12 0.68
C ILE A 54 16.52 42.50 1.10
N PRO A 55 16.00 42.83 2.29
CA PRO A 55 14.77 42.26 2.86
C PRO A 55 13.51 42.45 2.00
N GLU A 56 13.43 43.55 1.24
CA GLU A 56 12.20 43.95 0.54
C GLU A 56 11.99 43.18 -0.78
N ALA A 57 13.06 42.89 -1.53
CA ALA A 57 12.99 42.08 -2.75
C ALA A 57 12.55 40.64 -2.47
N ILE A 58 12.88 40.13 -1.27
CA ILE A 58 12.51 38.80 -0.78
C ILE A 58 10.98 38.71 -0.64
N GLY A 59 10.29 39.70 -0.09
CA GLY A 59 8.82 39.67 0.03
C GLY A 59 8.10 39.57 -1.32
N TYR A 60 8.53 40.35 -2.31
CA TYR A 60 7.83 40.46 -3.59
C TYR A 60 8.13 39.34 -4.59
N THR A 61 9.31 38.71 -4.53
CA THR A 61 9.69 37.64 -5.46
C THR A 61 9.65 36.25 -4.82
N LEU A 62 10.02 36.13 -3.54
CA LEU A 62 10.13 34.84 -2.85
C LEU A 62 8.77 34.21 -2.58
N ILE A 63 7.81 34.99 -2.06
CA ILE A 63 6.48 34.49 -1.72
C ILE A 63 5.75 33.93 -2.96
N PRO A 64 5.68 34.64 -4.11
CA PRO A 64 5.04 34.10 -5.30
C PRO A 64 5.82 32.94 -5.94
N ALA A 65 7.16 32.96 -5.92
CA ALA A 65 7.96 31.85 -6.43
C ALA A 65 7.78 30.58 -5.56
N ALA A 66 7.89 30.72 -4.24
CA ALA A 66 7.65 29.64 -3.28
C ALA A 66 6.23 29.08 -3.41
N ARG A 67 5.22 29.94 -3.59
CA ARG A 67 3.83 29.51 -3.80
C ARG A 67 3.67 28.72 -5.10
N LYS A 68 4.26 29.18 -6.21
CA LYS A 68 4.22 28.44 -7.49
C LYS A 68 4.92 27.08 -7.38
N THR A 69 6.12 27.05 -6.80
CA THR A 69 6.88 25.80 -6.61
C THR A 69 6.13 24.83 -5.70
N ALA A 70 5.55 25.32 -4.60
CA ALA A 70 4.73 24.49 -3.71
C ALA A 70 3.50 23.93 -4.43
N LEU A 71 2.85 24.72 -5.28
CA LEU A 71 1.66 24.28 -6.03
C LEU A 71 2.01 23.21 -7.08
N ILE A 72 3.13 23.37 -7.78
CA ILE A 72 3.66 22.36 -8.72
C ILE A 72 4.07 21.09 -7.97
N ALA A 73 4.80 21.24 -6.85
CA ALA A 73 5.21 20.10 -6.04
C ALA A 73 3.99 19.34 -5.51
N VAL A 74 3.03 20.02 -4.87
CA VAL A 74 1.82 19.39 -4.31
C VAL A 74 1.00 18.71 -5.40
N SER A 75 0.85 19.32 -6.58
CA SER A 75 0.10 18.70 -7.69
C SER A 75 0.81 17.44 -8.22
N GLY A 76 2.12 17.52 -8.50
CA GLY A 76 2.91 16.37 -8.94
C GLY A 76 2.95 15.23 -7.91
N PHE A 77 3.08 15.58 -6.63
CA PHE A 77 3.03 14.61 -5.55
C PHE A 77 1.64 13.99 -5.39
N SER A 78 0.57 14.77 -5.50
CA SER A 78 -0.80 14.24 -5.42
C SER A 78 -1.08 13.20 -6.51
N ILE A 79 -0.62 13.46 -7.74
CA ILE A 79 -0.69 12.49 -8.85
C ILE A 79 0.13 11.24 -8.51
N SER A 80 1.35 11.41 -8.01
CA SER A 80 2.24 10.30 -7.66
C SER A 80 1.65 9.42 -6.55
N VAL A 81 1.13 10.03 -5.49
CA VAL A 81 0.44 9.33 -4.38
C VAL A 81 -0.77 8.58 -4.92
N PHE A 82 -1.57 9.19 -5.79
CA PHE A 82 -2.73 8.54 -6.40
C PHE A 82 -2.35 7.31 -7.23
N LEU A 83 -1.30 7.40 -8.05
CA LEU A 83 -0.80 6.28 -8.85
C LEU A 83 -0.27 5.15 -7.95
N ILE A 84 0.52 5.48 -6.93
CA ILE A 84 1.04 4.51 -5.95
C ILE A 84 -0.12 3.85 -5.21
N TRP A 85 -1.16 4.61 -4.85
CA TRP A 85 -2.34 4.08 -4.15
C TRP A 85 -3.09 3.05 -4.99
N ILE A 86 -3.33 3.34 -6.27
CA ILE A 86 -3.95 2.38 -7.21
C ILE A 86 -3.11 1.11 -7.31
N TRP A 87 -1.78 1.27 -7.39
CA TRP A 87 -0.86 0.14 -7.46
C TRP A 87 -0.88 -0.71 -6.19
N ALA A 88 -0.84 -0.06 -5.02
CA ALA A 88 -0.89 -0.71 -3.72
C ALA A 88 -2.22 -1.47 -3.52
N LEU A 89 -3.34 -0.89 -3.95
CA LEU A 89 -4.63 -1.58 -3.94
C LEU A 89 -4.62 -2.83 -4.82
N ARG A 90 -4.10 -2.74 -6.04
CA ARG A 90 -3.99 -3.92 -6.93
C ARG A 90 -3.12 -5.01 -6.33
N VAL A 91 -1.96 -4.66 -5.78
CA VAL A 91 -1.06 -5.64 -5.14
C VAL A 91 -1.72 -6.25 -3.92
N SER A 92 -2.36 -5.44 -3.07
CA SER A 92 -3.05 -5.91 -1.88
C SER A 92 -4.18 -6.87 -2.21
N HIS A 93 -4.98 -6.60 -3.26
CA HIS A 93 -6.06 -7.52 -3.67
C HIS A 93 -5.53 -8.87 -4.15
N LYS A 94 -4.41 -8.88 -4.88
CA LYS A 94 -3.74 -10.10 -5.34
C LYS A 94 -3.05 -10.91 -4.22
N LEU A 95 -2.92 -10.34 -3.02
CA LEU A 95 -2.37 -11.02 -1.84
C LEU A 95 -3.49 -11.45 -0.88
N ALA A 96 -4.32 -10.50 -0.44
CA ALA A 96 -5.33 -10.72 0.59
C ALA A 96 -6.44 -11.68 0.12
N GLY A 97 -6.89 -11.56 -1.14
CA GLY A 97 -7.95 -12.41 -1.69
C GLY A 97 -7.54 -13.89 -1.77
N PRO A 98 -6.39 -14.22 -2.39
CA PRO A 98 -5.89 -15.59 -2.41
C PRO A 98 -5.59 -16.14 -1.00
N LEU A 99 -5.12 -15.30 -0.07
CA LEU A 99 -4.88 -15.72 1.31
C LEU A 99 -6.17 -16.15 2.01
N GLU A 100 -7.25 -15.37 1.87
CA GLU A 100 -8.56 -15.70 2.42
C GLU A 100 -9.08 -17.02 1.86
N ARG A 101 -8.95 -17.21 0.54
CA ARG A 101 -9.33 -18.46 -0.11
C ARG A 101 -8.50 -19.64 0.40
N LEU A 102 -7.20 -19.44 0.63
CA LEU A 102 -6.32 -20.48 1.16
C LEU A 102 -6.81 -21.00 2.50
N CYS A 103 -7.05 -20.08 3.44
CA CYS A 103 -7.46 -20.43 4.79
C CYS A 103 -8.80 -21.16 4.79
N ARG A 104 -9.76 -20.68 3.99
CA ARG A 104 -11.06 -21.35 3.85
C ARG A 104 -10.94 -22.75 3.25
N ASP A 105 -10.16 -22.92 2.19
CA ASP A 105 -9.97 -24.23 1.57
C ASP A 105 -9.28 -25.22 2.52
N LEU A 106 -8.31 -24.76 3.32
CA LEU A 106 -7.64 -25.56 4.35
C LEU A 106 -8.63 -25.99 5.45
N ASP A 107 -9.45 -25.08 5.97
CA ASP A 107 -10.48 -25.40 6.99
C ASP A 107 -11.53 -26.39 6.49
N GLU A 108 -11.99 -26.24 5.24
CA GLU A 108 -12.93 -27.17 4.63
C GLU A 108 -12.34 -28.59 4.53
N ARG A 109 -11.02 -28.72 4.36
CA ARG A 109 -10.31 -30.00 4.31
C ARG A 109 -10.06 -30.58 5.69
N LEU A 110 -9.62 -29.75 6.63
CA LEU A 110 -9.43 -30.15 8.03
C LEU A 110 -10.75 -30.63 8.65
N SER A 111 -11.88 -30.02 8.27
CA SER A 111 -13.21 -30.47 8.68
C SER A 111 -13.78 -31.64 7.85
N GLY A 112 -13.00 -32.22 6.94
CA GLY A 112 -13.37 -33.38 6.13
C GLY A 112 -14.40 -33.12 5.03
N LYS A 113 -14.83 -31.87 4.83
CA LYS A 113 -15.88 -31.49 3.87
C LYS A 113 -15.40 -31.46 2.42
N LYS A 114 -14.09 -31.40 2.19
CA LYS A 114 -13.49 -31.24 0.87
C LYS A 114 -12.18 -32.04 0.76
N LYS A 115 -11.96 -32.69 -0.39
CA LYS A 115 -10.77 -33.49 -0.71
C LYS A 115 -10.17 -33.04 -2.05
N GLY A 116 -8.90 -33.35 -2.33
CA GLY A 116 -8.24 -33.08 -3.63
C GLY A 116 -7.06 -32.11 -3.52
N TYR A 117 -6.81 -31.26 -4.52
CA TYR A 117 -5.79 -30.20 -4.48
C TYR A 117 -6.37 -28.78 -4.35
N ILE A 118 -5.58 -27.82 -3.88
CA ILE A 118 -5.91 -26.39 -3.84
C ILE A 118 -5.39 -25.76 -5.13
N TYR A 119 -6.21 -24.94 -5.80
CA TYR A 119 -5.84 -24.28 -7.06
C TYR A 119 -6.07 -22.78 -6.98
N PHE A 120 -5.01 -22.01 -7.26
CA PHE A 120 -5.07 -20.55 -7.40
C PHE A 120 -4.98 -20.12 -8.86
N ARG A 121 -5.39 -18.87 -9.11
CA ARG A 121 -5.25 -18.28 -10.45
C ARG A 121 -3.76 -17.98 -10.68
N LYS A 122 -3.30 -18.08 -11.93
CA LYS A 122 -1.89 -17.83 -12.30
C LYS A 122 -1.37 -16.44 -11.86
N SER A 123 -2.27 -15.46 -11.68
CA SER A 123 -1.94 -14.10 -11.28
C SER A 123 -1.82 -13.88 -9.76
N ASP A 124 -2.08 -14.91 -8.96
CA ASP A 124 -2.12 -14.81 -7.50
C ASP A 124 -0.72 -15.02 -6.90
N TYR A 125 -0.31 -14.15 -5.98
CA TYR A 125 1.05 -14.18 -5.41
C TYR A 125 1.35 -15.43 -4.56
N LEU A 126 0.31 -16.16 -4.12
CA LEU A 126 0.45 -17.33 -3.24
C LEU A 126 0.54 -18.67 -3.97
N GLY A 127 0.72 -18.68 -5.30
CA GLY A 127 0.80 -19.92 -6.08
C GLY A 127 1.88 -20.89 -5.61
N ILE A 128 3.07 -20.39 -5.21
CA ILE A 128 4.18 -21.21 -4.70
C ILE A 128 3.80 -21.89 -3.38
N VAL A 129 3.12 -21.17 -2.49
CA VAL A 129 2.69 -21.69 -1.18
C VAL A 129 1.66 -22.80 -1.38
N VAL A 130 0.71 -22.61 -2.29
CA VAL A 130 -0.27 -23.64 -2.66
C VAL A 130 0.40 -24.88 -3.23
N GLY A 131 1.41 -24.72 -4.09
CA GLY A 131 2.20 -25.85 -4.60
C GLY A 131 2.80 -26.68 -3.48
N ARG A 132 3.43 -26.03 -2.48
CA ARG A 132 4.00 -26.72 -1.31
C ARG A 132 2.94 -27.39 -0.44
N ILE A 133 1.79 -26.74 -0.22
CA ILE A 133 0.67 -27.32 0.53
C ILE A 133 0.14 -28.56 -0.18
N ASN A 134 -0.01 -28.51 -1.50
CA ASN A 134 -0.44 -29.65 -2.31
C ASN A 134 0.55 -30.83 -2.20
N SER A 135 1.86 -30.57 -2.24
CA SER A 135 2.87 -31.62 -2.01
C SER A 135 2.82 -32.22 -0.61
N LEU A 136 2.43 -31.45 0.41
CA LEU A 136 2.20 -31.99 1.77
C LEU A 136 0.93 -32.84 1.83
N LEU A 137 -0.14 -32.39 1.18
CA LEU A 137 -1.39 -33.15 1.11
C LEU A 137 -1.20 -34.51 0.44
N ASP A 138 -0.30 -34.62 -0.53
CA ASP A 138 0.06 -35.89 -1.17
C ASP A 138 0.78 -36.87 -0.24
N LYS A 139 1.50 -36.38 0.77
CA LYS A 139 2.22 -37.22 1.73
C LYS A 139 1.35 -37.71 2.89
N VAL A 140 0.26 -36.98 3.19
CA VAL A 140 -0.66 -37.29 4.29
C VAL A 140 -1.80 -38.22 3.81
N ARG A 141 -1.98 -38.32 2.50
CA ARG A 141 -2.94 -39.22 1.86
C ARG A 141 -2.38 -40.64 1.74
#